data_AF-A0A256GPV9-F1
#
_entry.id   AF-A0A256GPV9-F1
#
_cell.length_a   1.000
_cell.length_b   1.000
_cell.length_c   1.000
_cell.angle_alpha   90.00
_cell.angle_beta   90.00
_cell.angle_gamma   90.00
#
_symmetry.space_group_name_H-M   'P 1'
#
loop_
_entity.id
_entity.type
_entity.pdbx_description
1 polymer ?
#
loop_
_entity_poly.entity_id
_entity_poly.type
_entity_poly.pdbx_seq_one_letter_code
_entity_poly.pdbx_strand_id
1 'polypeptide(L)'
;MQADNIAAYDWQKIGAELDEFGATILRNIISPQDCRELAAGYYNLAAFRTVVSMRKHGFGRGEYKYYANPIPALIWNLRQTLYPQLAPIANRWSERLGSDVRFPPTHDEFLDRCHAAGQTRPTPLILQYVEGDYNCLHQDIYGDIAFPLQVAILLSEPEKDFTGGEFVLTEQRPRMQSRAEVVPLRQGDGVGFAVNDRPMQGTRGDYRVKMRHGVSRIRSGQRHTLGIIFHDSR
;
A
#
# COMPACT_ATOMS: atom_id res chain seq x y z
N MET A 1 5.82 20.93 1.02
CA MET A 1 5.99 20.02 2.17
C MET A 1 4.67 19.93 2.91
N GLN A 2 4.01 18.77 2.86
CA GLN A 2 2.72 18.51 3.52
C GLN A 2 2.79 17.31 4.50
N ALA A 3 4.00 16.79 4.78
CA ALA A 3 4.21 15.64 5.67
C ALA A 3 3.85 15.94 7.14
N ASP A 4 3.89 17.21 7.55
CA ASP A 4 3.56 17.65 8.92
C ASP A 4 2.07 17.40 9.30
N ASN A 5 1.19 17.10 8.33
CA ASN A 5 -0.23 16.88 8.58
C ASN A 5 -0.58 15.40 8.91
N ILE A 6 0.30 14.45 8.60
CA ILE A 6 0.00 13.02 8.80
C ILE A 6 -0.14 12.68 10.29
N ALA A 7 0.69 13.29 11.14
CA ALA A 7 0.61 13.11 12.58
C ALA A 7 -0.69 13.68 13.19
N ALA A 8 -1.34 14.63 12.51
CA ALA A 8 -2.57 15.27 12.96
C ALA A 8 -3.85 14.50 12.58
N TYR A 9 -3.74 13.42 11.80
CA TYR A 9 -4.89 12.58 11.51
C TYR A 9 -5.44 11.91 12.77
N ASP A 10 -6.74 11.61 12.75
CA ASP A 10 -7.38 10.80 13.78
C ASP A 10 -6.99 9.33 13.62
N TRP A 11 -5.82 8.98 14.15
CA TRP A 11 -5.27 7.63 14.09
C TRP A 11 -6.08 6.60 14.85
N GLN A 12 -6.91 7.02 15.81
CA GLN A 12 -7.86 6.15 16.47
C GLN A 12 -8.96 5.73 15.50
N LYS A 13 -9.56 6.68 14.78
CA LYS A 13 -10.56 6.41 13.76
C LYS A 13 -9.99 5.60 12.60
N ILE A 14 -8.83 5.98 12.08
CA ILE A 14 -8.11 5.25 11.02
C ILE A 14 -7.86 3.80 11.44
N GLY A 15 -7.42 3.59 12.69
CA GLY A 15 -7.22 2.26 13.25
C GLY A 15 -8.51 1.44 13.29
N ALA A 16 -9.63 2.04 13.70
CA ALA A 16 -10.93 1.37 13.72
C ALA A 16 -11.41 0.99 12.31
N GLU A 17 -11.23 1.87 11.30
CA GLU A 17 -11.59 1.57 9.92
C GLU A 17 -10.73 0.43 9.34
N LEU A 18 -9.42 0.42 9.63
CA LEU A 18 -8.55 -0.70 9.28
C LEU A 18 -8.99 -2.00 9.97
N ASP A 19 -9.35 -1.95 11.25
CA ASP A 19 -9.83 -3.11 12.00
C ASP A 19 -11.12 -3.68 11.38
N GLU A 20 -12.05 -2.84 10.94
CA GLU A 20 -13.38 -3.24 10.47
C GLU A 20 -13.45 -3.61 8.98
N PHE A 21 -12.76 -2.85 8.14
CA PHE A 21 -12.83 -2.96 6.68
C PHE A 21 -11.53 -3.45 6.04
N GLY A 22 -10.41 -3.40 6.77
CA GLY A 22 -9.09 -3.71 6.23
C GLY A 22 -8.54 -2.65 5.29
N ALA A 23 -9.22 -1.50 5.17
CA ALA A 23 -8.80 -0.36 4.39
C ALA A 23 -9.34 0.96 4.98
N THR A 24 -8.65 2.05 4.73
CA THR A 24 -9.04 3.42 5.09
C THR A 24 -8.44 4.43 4.12
N ILE A 25 -9.10 5.58 3.94
CA ILE A 25 -8.61 6.67 3.10
C ILE A 25 -7.84 7.68 3.95
N LEU A 26 -6.58 7.89 3.58
CA LEU A 26 -5.69 8.93 4.07
C LEU A 26 -5.77 10.13 3.12
N ARG A 27 -6.61 11.11 3.45
CA ARG A 27 -6.95 12.21 2.54
C ARG A 27 -5.83 13.24 2.40
N ASN A 28 -5.51 13.62 1.17
CA ASN A 28 -4.51 14.65 0.85
C ASN A 28 -3.16 14.39 1.54
N ILE A 29 -2.64 13.16 1.44
CA ILE A 29 -1.36 12.78 2.06
C ILE A 29 -0.17 13.48 1.39
N ILE A 30 -0.29 13.77 0.10
CA ILE A 30 0.68 14.58 -0.65
C ILE A 30 -0.06 15.60 -1.52
N SER A 31 0.63 16.68 -1.86
CA SER A 31 0.02 17.74 -2.65
C SER A 31 -0.17 17.33 -4.11
N PRO A 32 -1.12 17.93 -4.85
CA PRO A 32 -1.25 17.74 -6.29
C PRO A 32 0.04 18.06 -7.08
N GLN A 33 0.88 18.98 -6.56
CA GLN A 33 2.17 19.28 -7.17
C GLN A 33 3.15 18.12 -7.00
N ASP A 34 3.27 17.58 -5.79
CA ASP A 34 4.10 16.40 -5.51
C ASP A 34 3.62 15.19 -6.33
N CYS A 35 2.30 15.01 -6.50
CA CYS A 35 1.75 13.97 -7.37
C CYS A 35 2.27 14.07 -8.81
N ARG A 36 2.24 15.28 -9.39
CA ARG A 36 2.71 15.51 -10.76
C ARG A 36 4.21 15.27 -10.89
N GLU A 37 4.99 15.72 -9.93
CA GLU A 37 6.45 15.53 -9.92
C GLU A 37 6.81 14.05 -9.85
N LEU A 38 6.17 13.29 -8.96
CA LEU A 38 6.38 11.84 -8.84
C LEU A 38 5.92 11.09 -10.09
N ALA A 39 4.76 11.45 -10.66
CA ALA A 39 4.26 10.84 -11.90
C ALA A 39 5.19 11.11 -13.09
N ALA A 40 5.72 12.34 -13.22
CA ALA A 40 6.70 12.67 -14.25
C ALA A 40 8.02 11.89 -14.06
N GLY A 41 8.43 11.67 -12.81
CA GLY A 41 9.59 10.87 -12.45
C GLY A 41 9.54 9.42 -12.92
N TYR A 42 8.36 8.88 -13.25
CA TYR A 42 8.18 7.54 -13.81
C TYR A 42 9.06 7.27 -15.05
N TYR A 43 9.31 8.30 -15.86
CA TYR A 43 10.07 8.18 -17.10
C TYR A 43 11.59 8.26 -16.89
N ASN A 44 12.06 8.62 -15.70
CA ASN A 44 13.48 8.62 -15.36
C ASN A 44 13.95 7.22 -14.96
N LEU A 45 14.34 6.40 -15.94
CA LEU A 45 14.73 5.01 -15.71
C LEU A 45 15.90 4.84 -14.73
N ALA A 46 16.80 5.82 -14.61
CA ALA A 46 17.94 5.77 -13.68
C ALA A 46 17.51 5.78 -12.21
N ALA A 47 16.28 6.20 -11.90
CA ALA A 47 15.74 6.21 -10.54
C ALA A 47 15.29 4.82 -10.05
N PHE A 48 15.28 3.81 -10.92
CA PHE A 48 14.68 2.51 -10.64
C PHE A 48 15.70 1.38 -10.75
N ARG A 49 15.64 0.43 -9.80
CA ARG A 49 16.47 -0.77 -9.85
C ARG A 49 15.85 -1.89 -10.71
N THR A 50 14.54 -1.85 -10.91
CA THR A 50 13.81 -2.93 -11.57
C THR A 50 12.53 -2.39 -12.19
N VAL A 51 12.25 -2.82 -13.41
CA VAL A 51 11.00 -2.58 -14.14
C VAL A 51 10.32 -3.92 -14.34
N VAL A 52 9.04 -4.00 -13.98
CA VAL A 52 8.26 -5.24 -14.06
C VAL A 52 7.03 -5.03 -14.92
N SER A 53 6.92 -5.85 -15.97
CA SER A 53 5.71 -5.94 -16.78
C SER A 53 4.75 -6.95 -16.15
N MET A 54 3.60 -6.47 -15.67
CA MET A 54 2.63 -7.30 -14.93
C MET A 54 2.11 -8.48 -15.76
N ARG A 55 2.02 -8.32 -17.08
CA ARG A 55 1.56 -9.36 -18.02
C ARG A 55 2.41 -10.62 -17.94
N LYS A 56 3.71 -10.49 -17.71
CA LYS A 56 4.64 -11.62 -17.65
C LYS A 56 4.45 -12.49 -16.40
N HIS A 57 3.77 -11.97 -15.39
CA HIS A 57 3.62 -12.62 -14.08
C HIS A 57 2.17 -13.00 -13.75
N GLY A 58 1.23 -12.79 -14.67
CA GLY A 58 -0.19 -13.08 -14.43
C GLY A 58 -0.88 -12.13 -13.43
N PHE A 59 -0.23 -11.03 -13.06
CA PHE A 59 -0.77 -10.03 -12.11
C PHE A 59 -1.73 -9.02 -12.76
N GLY A 60 -2.08 -9.22 -14.03
CA GLY A 60 -2.92 -8.34 -14.81
C GLY A 60 -2.15 -7.69 -15.94
N ARG A 61 -2.44 -6.42 -16.20
CA ARG A 61 -1.89 -5.65 -17.32
C ARG A 61 -1.48 -4.27 -16.80
N GLY A 62 -0.26 -3.86 -17.10
CA GLY A 62 0.36 -2.64 -16.58
C GLY A 62 1.85 -2.84 -16.34
N GLU A 63 2.49 -1.81 -15.81
CA GLU A 63 3.91 -1.80 -15.48
C GLU A 63 4.13 -1.15 -14.11
N TYR A 64 5.04 -1.73 -13.31
CA TYR A 64 5.53 -1.09 -12.10
C TYR A 64 7.05 -1.10 -12.01
N LYS A 65 7.59 -0.11 -11.30
CA LYS A 65 9.03 0.10 -11.15
C LYS A 65 9.39 0.28 -9.69
N TYR A 66 10.38 -0.47 -9.21
CA TYR A 66 10.91 -0.30 -7.86
C TYR A 66 12.04 0.73 -7.85
N TYR A 67 11.98 1.69 -6.92
CA TYR A 67 13.01 2.73 -6.80
C TYR A 67 14.37 2.13 -6.42
N ALA A 68 15.46 2.68 -6.93
CA ALA A 68 16.81 2.37 -6.45
C ALA A 68 17.13 3.17 -5.18
N ASN A 69 18.16 2.76 -4.44
CA ASN A 69 18.74 3.62 -3.40
C ASN A 69 19.64 4.71 -4.04
N PRO A 70 19.64 5.93 -3.52
CA PRO A 70 18.69 6.45 -2.52
C PRO A 70 17.30 6.64 -3.12
N ILE A 71 16.24 6.29 -2.39
CA ILE A 71 14.87 6.59 -2.80
C ILE A 71 14.59 8.10 -2.69
N PRO A 72 13.64 8.66 -3.48
CA PRO A 72 13.26 10.06 -3.37
C PRO A 72 12.92 10.47 -1.93
N ALA A 73 13.40 11.65 -1.50
CA ALA A 73 13.26 12.13 -0.13
C ALA A 73 11.80 12.18 0.36
N LEU A 74 10.86 12.57 -0.51
CA LEU A 74 9.44 12.56 -0.19
C LEU A 74 8.94 11.15 0.18
N ILE A 75 9.35 10.13 -0.57
CA ILE A 75 8.97 8.73 -0.34
C ILE A 75 9.58 8.22 0.97
N TRP A 76 10.83 8.56 1.23
CA TRP A 76 11.49 8.26 2.50
C TRP A 76 10.73 8.88 3.69
N ASN A 77 10.41 10.18 3.61
CA ASN A 77 9.68 10.89 4.65
C ASN A 77 8.30 10.28 4.88
N LEU A 78 7.56 9.92 3.82
CA LEU A 78 6.28 9.22 3.95
C LEU A 78 6.43 7.90 4.73
N ARG A 79 7.46 7.09 4.47
CA ARG A 79 7.73 5.87 5.23
C ARG A 79 7.96 6.18 6.71
N GLN A 80 8.80 7.18 7.00
CA GLN A 80 9.15 7.58 8.36
C GLN A 80 7.97 8.16 9.15
N THR A 81 7.04 8.85 8.49
CA THR A 81 5.88 9.46 9.17
C THR A 81 4.70 8.50 9.32
N LEU A 82 4.45 7.65 8.32
CA LEU A 82 3.32 6.69 8.36
C LEU A 82 3.62 5.47 9.25
N TYR A 83 4.84 4.95 9.19
CA TYR A 83 5.16 3.70 9.88
C TYR A 83 4.90 3.75 11.40
N PRO A 84 5.35 4.77 12.15
CA PRO A 84 5.14 4.82 13.60
C PRO A 84 3.67 4.85 14.00
N GLN A 85 2.80 5.32 13.11
CA GLN A 85 1.36 5.35 13.33
C GLN A 85 0.68 4.01 13.01
N LEU A 86 1.20 3.29 12.01
CA LEU A 86 0.68 1.98 11.59
C LEU A 86 1.22 0.82 12.44
N ALA A 87 2.44 0.93 12.98
CA ALA A 87 3.08 -0.14 13.75
C ALA A 87 2.26 -0.55 15.01
N PRO A 88 1.68 0.37 15.80
CA PRO A 88 0.78 0.00 16.90
C PRO A 88 -0.44 -0.81 16.44
N ILE A 89 -1.01 -0.47 15.27
CA ILE A 89 -2.16 -1.19 14.69
C ILE A 89 -1.72 -2.62 14.31
N ALA A 90 -0.60 -2.74 13.62
CA ALA A 90 -0.02 -4.03 13.23
C ALA A 90 0.33 -4.92 14.46
N ASN A 91 0.80 -4.32 15.54
CA ASN A 91 1.07 -5.04 16.80
C ASN A 91 -0.22 -5.53 17.47
N ARG A 92 -1.27 -4.68 17.55
CA ARG A 92 -2.59 -5.12 18.03
C ARG A 92 -3.16 -6.25 17.18
N TRP A 93 -2.98 -6.20 15.86
CA TRP A 93 -3.40 -7.30 14.98
C TRP A 93 -2.64 -8.58 15.27
N SER A 94 -1.34 -8.49 15.50
CA SER A 94 -0.52 -9.65 15.85
C SER A 94 -0.99 -10.28 17.15
N GLU A 95 -1.29 -9.48 18.17
CA GLU A 95 -1.85 -9.93 19.46
C GLU A 95 -3.20 -10.63 19.30
N ARG A 96 -4.16 -9.98 18.62
CA ARG A 96 -5.50 -10.54 18.36
C ARG A 96 -5.45 -11.86 17.58
N LEU A 97 -4.44 -12.04 16.74
CA LEU A 97 -4.24 -13.24 15.94
C LEU A 97 -3.31 -14.29 16.59
N GLY A 98 -2.91 -14.09 17.86
CA GLY A 98 -2.03 -15.00 18.59
C GLY A 98 -0.64 -15.14 17.98
N SER A 99 -0.15 -14.11 17.30
CA SER A 99 1.18 -14.06 16.68
C SER A 99 2.18 -13.40 17.63
N ASP A 100 3.39 -13.97 17.72
CA ASP A 100 4.50 -13.41 18.51
C ASP A 100 5.26 -12.29 17.78
N VAL A 101 4.92 -12.02 16.52
CA VAL A 101 5.55 -10.95 15.74
C VAL A 101 5.28 -9.59 16.39
N ARG A 102 6.34 -8.79 16.58
CA ARG A 102 6.26 -7.42 17.07
C ARG A 102 7.10 -6.49 16.22
N PHE A 103 6.49 -5.40 15.77
CA PHE A 103 7.09 -4.36 14.97
C PHE A 103 7.67 -3.27 15.89
N PRO A 104 8.93 -2.83 15.67
CA PRO A 104 9.55 -1.79 16.48
C PRO A 104 8.84 -0.43 16.27
N PRO A 105 9.01 0.54 17.19
CA PRO A 105 8.33 1.83 17.12
C PRO A 105 8.79 2.70 15.95
N THR A 106 10.03 2.54 15.47
CA THR A 106 10.60 3.34 14.38
C THR A 106 10.80 2.52 13.11
N HIS A 107 10.73 3.19 11.96
CA HIS A 107 10.91 2.55 10.67
C HIS A 107 12.38 2.17 10.44
N ASP A 108 13.32 2.95 10.95
CA ASP A 108 14.76 2.64 10.87
C ASP A 108 15.09 1.33 11.61
N GLU A 109 14.59 1.15 12.83
CA GLU A 109 14.75 -0.13 13.56
C GLU A 109 14.10 -1.30 12.81
N PHE A 110 13.02 -1.07 12.08
CA PHE A 110 12.38 -2.11 11.28
C PHE A 110 13.22 -2.46 10.04
N LEU A 111 13.85 -1.47 9.42
CA LEU A 111 14.79 -1.66 8.33
C LEU A 111 16.05 -2.41 8.79
N ASP A 112 16.59 -2.09 9.96
CA ASP A 112 17.73 -2.81 10.54
C ASP A 112 17.42 -4.31 10.68
N ARG A 113 16.19 -4.66 11.10
CA ARG A 113 15.74 -6.05 11.15
C ARG A 113 15.64 -6.68 9.76
N CYS A 114 15.11 -5.95 8.78
CA CYS A 114 15.07 -6.41 7.38
C CYS A 114 16.49 -6.69 6.87
N HIS A 115 17.43 -5.78 7.12
CA HIS A 115 18.80 -5.85 6.65
C HIS A 115 19.57 -6.98 7.32
N ALA A 116 19.36 -7.20 8.63
CA ALA A 116 19.89 -8.36 9.35
C ALA A 116 19.37 -9.70 8.80
N ALA A 117 18.17 -9.72 8.23
CA ALA A 117 17.60 -10.88 7.53
C ALA A 117 18.00 -10.96 6.03
N GLY A 118 18.91 -10.10 5.57
CA GLY A 118 19.37 -10.07 4.18
C GLY A 118 18.41 -9.38 3.20
N GLN A 119 17.38 -8.69 3.69
CA GLN A 119 16.47 -7.90 2.87
C GLN A 119 16.93 -6.43 2.81
N THR A 120 17.73 -6.07 1.81
CA THR A 120 18.41 -4.75 1.75
C THR A 120 17.92 -3.84 0.61
N ARG A 121 16.99 -4.30 -0.23
CA ARG A 121 16.49 -3.55 -1.39
C ARG A 121 15.19 -2.80 -1.05
N PRO A 122 15.08 -1.50 -1.35
CA PRO A 122 13.94 -0.68 -0.92
C PRO A 122 12.65 -1.06 -1.65
N THR A 123 11.54 -1.30 -1.00
CA THR A 123 10.32 -1.78 -1.68
C THR A 123 9.36 -0.74 -2.25
N PRO A 124 9.49 0.58 -2.03
CA PRO A 124 8.63 1.55 -2.70
C PRO A 124 8.68 1.44 -4.23
N LEU A 125 7.53 1.62 -4.85
CA LEU A 125 7.35 1.43 -6.28
C LEU A 125 6.36 2.43 -6.86
N ILE A 126 6.43 2.65 -8.17
CA ILE A 126 5.43 3.42 -8.92
C ILE A 126 4.83 2.53 -10.00
N LEU A 127 3.51 2.60 -10.18
CA LEU A 127 2.76 1.88 -11.20
C LEU A 127 2.23 2.87 -12.24
N GLN A 128 2.18 2.42 -13.49
CA GLN A 128 1.44 3.07 -14.56
C GLN A 128 0.47 2.06 -15.18
N TYR A 129 -0.77 2.51 -15.35
CA TYR A 129 -1.79 1.82 -16.10
C TYR A 129 -2.28 2.73 -17.23
N VAL A 130 -2.57 2.14 -18.39
CA VAL A 130 -3.25 2.81 -19.51
C VAL A 130 -4.61 2.17 -19.77
N GLU A 131 -5.37 2.68 -20.74
CA GLU A 131 -6.65 2.09 -21.12
C GLU A 131 -6.59 0.56 -21.32
N GLY A 132 -7.54 -0.16 -20.70
CA GLY A 132 -7.64 -1.61 -20.75
C GLY A 132 -6.74 -2.37 -19.77
N ASP A 133 -5.82 -1.68 -19.10
CA ASP A 133 -5.01 -2.25 -18.04
C ASP A 133 -5.82 -2.48 -16.75
N TYR A 134 -5.33 -3.35 -15.88
CA TYR A 134 -5.94 -3.73 -14.59
C TYR A 134 -4.93 -4.47 -13.71
N ASN A 135 -5.19 -4.54 -12.41
CA ASN A 135 -4.43 -5.37 -11.49
C ASN A 135 -5.33 -6.46 -10.88
N CYS A 136 -4.92 -7.72 -11.02
CA CYS A 136 -5.63 -8.86 -10.45
C CYS A 136 -5.71 -8.75 -8.93
N LEU A 137 -6.70 -9.40 -8.30
CA LEU A 137 -6.75 -9.51 -6.84
C LEU A 137 -5.60 -10.39 -6.33
N HIS A 138 -4.65 -9.78 -5.63
CA HIS A 138 -3.43 -10.43 -5.13
C HIS A 138 -3.16 -10.06 -3.67
N GLN A 139 -2.07 -10.58 -3.13
CA GLN A 139 -1.55 -10.27 -1.80
C GLN A 139 -0.07 -9.93 -1.96
N ASP A 140 0.38 -8.87 -1.29
CA ASP A 140 1.77 -8.41 -1.37
C ASP A 140 2.57 -8.96 -0.20
N ILE A 141 2.88 -10.25 -0.28
CA ILE A 141 3.67 -10.99 0.71
C ILE A 141 4.95 -11.46 0.03
N TYR A 142 6.07 -10.87 0.39
CA TYR A 142 7.38 -11.28 -0.09
C TYR A 142 8.45 -10.97 0.95
N GLY A 143 9.52 -11.77 0.94
CA GLY A 143 10.53 -11.73 1.98
C GLY A 143 10.16 -12.54 3.23
N ASP A 144 11.14 -12.75 4.10
CA ASP A 144 10.99 -13.40 5.41
C ASP A 144 10.35 -12.46 6.43
N ILE A 145 10.63 -11.15 6.31
CA ILE A 145 10.04 -10.11 7.16
C ILE A 145 9.12 -9.27 6.31
N ALA A 146 7.82 -9.31 6.64
CA ALA A 146 6.77 -8.54 5.99
C ALA A 146 5.97 -7.72 7.00
N PHE A 147 5.70 -6.46 6.65
CA PHE A 147 4.80 -5.59 7.40
C PHE A 147 3.35 -5.79 6.91
N PRO A 148 2.34 -5.96 7.79
CA PRO A 148 1.00 -6.39 7.39
C PRO A 148 0.14 -5.28 6.78
N LEU A 149 0.64 -4.04 6.76
CA LEU A 149 -0.04 -2.87 6.24
C LEU A 149 0.79 -2.21 5.15
N GLN A 150 0.14 -1.67 4.13
CA GLN A 150 0.76 -0.86 3.08
C GLN A 150 -0.07 0.38 2.81
N VAL A 151 0.54 1.36 2.12
CA VAL A 151 -0.17 2.53 1.62
C VAL A 151 0.01 2.65 0.10
N ALA A 152 -1.08 2.80 -0.64
CA ALA A 152 -1.03 3.14 -2.06
C ALA A 152 -1.61 4.55 -2.27
N ILE A 153 -0.87 5.42 -2.96
CA ILE A 153 -1.23 6.83 -3.15
C ILE A 153 -1.55 7.07 -4.62
N LEU A 154 -2.74 7.60 -4.89
CA LEU A 154 -3.17 7.90 -6.24
C LEU A 154 -2.52 9.21 -6.72
N LEU A 155 -1.78 9.15 -7.82
CA LEU A 155 -1.06 10.32 -8.36
C LEU A 155 -1.83 11.02 -9.49
N SER A 156 -2.78 10.34 -10.13
CA SER A 156 -3.60 10.87 -11.22
C SER A 156 -4.99 11.27 -10.71
N GLU A 157 -5.62 12.29 -11.28
CA GLU A 157 -6.97 12.72 -10.89
C GLU A 157 -8.04 11.92 -11.65
N PRO A 158 -8.95 11.20 -10.95
CA PRO A 158 -10.07 10.52 -11.60
C PRO A 158 -10.97 11.49 -12.38
N GLU A 159 -11.58 11.01 -13.46
CA GLU A 159 -12.45 11.78 -14.38
C GLU A 159 -11.75 12.93 -15.12
N LYS A 160 -10.44 13.14 -14.89
CA LYS A 160 -9.61 14.09 -15.63
C LYS A 160 -8.48 13.38 -16.38
N ASP A 161 -7.68 12.61 -15.65
CA ASP A 161 -6.51 11.92 -16.20
C ASP A 161 -6.86 10.48 -16.62
N PHE A 162 -7.86 9.87 -15.99
CA PHE A 162 -8.36 8.52 -16.30
C PHE A 162 -9.81 8.31 -15.84
N THR A 163 -10.47 7.26 -16.36
CA THR A 163 -11.78 6.77 -15.86
C THR A 163 -11.71 5.27 -15.52
N GLY A 164 -12.59 4.79 -14.63
CA GLY A 164 -12.50 3.46 -14.04
C GLY A 164 -11.28 3.34 -13.10
N GLY A 165 -10.67 2.17 -12.98
CA GLY A 165 -9.40 2.03 -12.25
C GLY A 165 -9.49 2.23 -10.75
N GLU A 166 -10.63 1.88 -10.15
CA GLU A 166 -10.82 1.96 -8.71
C GLU A 166 -9.89 0.96 -7.98
N PHE A 167 -9.38 1.36 -6.81
CA PHE A 167 -8.71 0.44 -5.91
C PHE A 167 -9.76 -0.44 -5.24
N VAL A 168 -9.60 -1.76 -5.35
CA VAL A 168 -10.58 -2.73 -4.86
C VAL A 168 -9.91 -3.66 -3.88
N LEU A 169 -10.56 -3.93 -2.76
CA LEU A 169 -10.24 -5.03 -1.88
C LEU A 169 -11.34 -6.07 -1.91
N THR A 170 -10.94 -7.31 -1.67
CA THR A 170 -11.86 -8.40 -1.36
C THR A 170 -11.48 -9.03 -0.04
N GLU A 171 -12.48 -9.21 0.79
CA GLU A 171 -12.36 -9.91 2.05
C GLU A 171 -13.02 -11.29 1.90
N GLN A 172 -12.19 -12.32 1.94
CA GLN A 172 -12.64 -13.70 1.92
C GLN A 172 -12.81 -14.18 3.36
N ARG A 173 -14.06 -14.53 3.69
CA ARG A 173 -14.46 -15.02 5.00
C ARG A 173 -14.75 -16.53 4.92
N PRO A 174 -14.31 -17.34 5.90
CA PRO A 174 -14.54 -18.79 5.86
C PRO A 174 -16.01 -19.15 5.67
N ARG A 175 -16.31 -19.97 4.66
CA ARG A 175 -17.65 -20.47 4.32
C ARG A 175 -18.68 -19.40 3.95
N MET A 176 -18.24 -18.20 3.57
CA MET A 176 -19.10 -17.11 3.12
C MET A 176 -18.62 -16.55 1.78
N GLN A 177 -19.51 -15.87 1.07
CA GLN A 177 -19.12 -15.11 -0.12
C GLN A 177 -18.22 -13.94 0.26
N SER A 178 -17.28 -13.64 -0.64
CA SER A 178 -16.33 -12.53 -0.47
C SER A 178 -17.08 -11.19 -0.42
N ARG A 179 -16.66 -10.31 0.49
CA ARG A 179 -17.11 -8.92 0.51
C ARG A 179 -16.15 -8.08 -0.32
N ALA A 180 -16.66 -7.31 -1.27
CA ALA A 180 -15.86 -6.33 -2.00
C ALA A 180 -15.91 -4.98 -1.29
N GLU A 181 -14.77 -4.29 -1.27
CA GLU A 181 -14.62 -2.90 -0.82
C GLU A 181 -14.00 -2.10 -1.95
N VAL A 182 -14.57 -0.95 -2.28
CA VAL A 182 -14.06 -0.06 -3.34
C VAL A 182 -13.65 1.25 -2.68
N VAL A 183 -12.41 1.68 -2.93
CA VAL A 183 -11.83 2.86 -2.27
C VAL A 183 -11.75 4.04 -3.26
N PRO A 184 -12.66 5.02 -3.18
CA PRO A 184 -12.76 6.11 -4.15
C PRO A 184 -11.75 7.23 -3.85
N LEU A 185 -10.48 6.98 -4.19
CA LEU A 185 -9.38 7.93 -4.00
C LEU A 185 -9.47 9.12 -4.98
N ARG A 186 -9.05 10.32 -4.52
CA ARG A 186 -8.70 11.48 -5.36
C ARG A 186 -7.19 11.61 -5.53
N GLN A 187 -6.72 12.47 -6.44
CA GLN A 187 -5.29 12.76 -6.56
C GLN A 187 -4.73 13.23 -5.22
N GLY A 188 -3.64 12.58 -4.79
CA GLY A 188 -3.00 12.88 -3.51
C GLY A 188 -3.63 12.18 -2.31
N ASP A 189 -4.71 11.41 -2.48
CA ASP A 189 -5.21 10.52 -1.42
C ASP A 189 -4.39 9.21 -1.38
N GLY A 190 -4.19 8.69 -0.17
CA GLY A 190 -3.68 7.35 0.08
C GLY A 190 -4.79 6.40 0.52
N VAL A 191 -4.66 5.11 0.17
CA VAL A 191 -5.37 4.02 0.85
C VAL A 191 -4.37 3.30 1.75
N GLY A 192 -4.62 3.27 3.06
CA GLY A 192 -3.95 2.34 3.97
C GLY A 192 -4.71 1.04 3.99
N PHE A 193 -4.04 -0.11 3.82
CA PHE A 193 -4.73 -1.40 3.70
C PHE A 193 -3.94 -2.60 4.24
N ALA A 194 -4.68 -3.64 4.60
CA ALA A 194 -4.17 -4.96 4.98
C ALA A 194 -3.66 -5.74 3.76
N VAL A 195 -2.39 -6.16 3.78
CA VAL A 195 -1.75 -6.83 2.64
C VAL A 195 -2.11 -8.30 2.47
N ASN A 196 -2.59 -8.94 3.55
CA ASN A 196 -2.86 -10.39 3.57
C ASN A 196 -3.98 -10.77 4.52
N ASP A 197 -3.80 -10.51 5.81
CA ASP A 197 -4.73 -10.89 6.87
C ASP A 197 -5.09 -9.66 7.70
N ARG A 198 -6.32 -9.65 8.21
CA ARG A 198 -6.70 -8.83 9.37
C ARG A 198 -7.46 -9.69 10.40
N PRO A 199 -7.41 -9.34 11.69
CA PRO A 199 -8.29 -9.94 12.68
C PRO A 199 -9.74 -9.52 12.46
N MET A 200 -10.66 -10.47 12.64
CA MET A 200 -12.09 -10.23 12.66
C MET A 200 -12.68 -10.87 13.91
N GLN A 201 -13.52 -10.13 14.62
CA GLN A 201 -14.17 -10.65 15.82
C GLN A 201 -15.27 -11.64 15.44
N GLY A 202 -15.16 -12.88 15.93
CA GLY A 202 -16.19 -13.91 15.84
C GLY A 202 -16.83 -14.18 17.20
N THR A 203 -17.85 -15.05 17.21
CA THR A 203 -18.56 -15.44 18.45
C THR A 203 -17.68 -16.23 19.44
N ARG A 204 -16.58 -16.82 18.97
CA ARG A 204 -15.64 -17.63 19.77
C ARG A 204 -14.26 -16.97 19.92
N GLY A 205 -14.15 -15.67 19.65
CA GLY A 205 -12.90 -14.93 19.62
C GLY A 205 -12.52 -14.45 18.23
N ASP A 206 -11.35 -13.82 18.14
CA ASP A 206 -10.81 -13.31 16.89
C ASP A 206 -10.37 -14.45 15.95
N TYR A 207 -10.62 -14.27 14.65
CA TYR A 207 -10.15 -15.16 13.60
C TYR A 207 -9.60 -14.36 12.41
N ARG A 208 -8.86 -15.04 11.53
CA ARG A 208 -8.27 -14.41 10.33
C ARG A 208 -9.28 -14.36 9.19
N VAL A 209 -9.39 -13.20 8.56
CA VAL A 209 -10.00 -13.06 7.23
C VAL A 209 -8.90 -12.75 6.21
N LYS A 210 -9.02 -13.33 5.00
CA LYS A 210 -8.05 -13.11 3.93
C LYS A 210 -8.43 -11.87 3.14
N MET A 211 -7.51 -10.94 3.01
CA MET A 211 -7.61 -9.73 2.21
C MET A 211 -6.83 -9.91 0.92
N ARG A 212 -7.43 -9.50 -0.19
CA ARG A 212 -6.74 -9.33 -1.48
C ARG A 212 -7.06 -7.97 -2.04
N HIS A 213 -6.11 -7.31 -2.67
CA HIS A 213 -6.29 -6.01 -3.31
C HIS A 213 -5.95 -6.07 -4.79
N GLY A 214 -6.47 -5.09 -5.53
CA GLY A 214 -6.25 -4.96 -6.96
C GLY A 214 -6.77 -3.62 -7.46
N VAL A 215 -6.74 -3.46 -8.78
CA VAL A 215 -7.22 -2.25 -9.45
C VAL A 215 -8.15 -2.70 -10.58
N SER A 216 -9.35 -2.14 -10.59
CA SER A 216 -10.33 -2.42 -11.64
C SER A 216 -9.80 -1.98 -13.01
N ARG A 217 -10.51 -2.32 -14.09
CA ARG A 217 -10.10 -1.95 -15.44
C ARG A 217 -10.07 -0.43 -15.63
N ILE A 218 -8.95 0.09 -16.14
CA ILE A 218 -8.89 1.46 -16.65
C ILE A 218 -9.73 1.54 -17.93
N ARG A 219 -10.69 2.45 -17.97
CA ARG A 219 -11.62 2.61 -19.09
C ARG A 219 -11.15 3.63 -20.10
N SER A 220 -10.39 4.63 -19.68
CA SER A 220 -9.71 5.61 -20.54
C SER A 220 -8.56 6.29 -19.80
N GLY A 221 -7.64 6.89 -20.54
CA GLY A 221 -6.59 7.73 -19.99
C GLY A 221 -5.42 6.96 -19.36
N GLN A 222 -4.71 7.61 -18.45
CA GLN A 222 -3.50 7.10 -17.80
C GLN A 222 -3.55 7.31 -16.28
N ARG A 223 -3.26 6.24 -15.53
CA ARG A 223 -3.34 6.22 -14.07
C ARG A 223 -1.98 5.86 -13.48
N HIS A 224 -1.42 6.77 -12.69
CA HIS A 224 -0.23 6.53 -11.88
C HIS A 224 -0.57 6.33 -10.41
N THR A 225 0.18 5.45 -9.75
CA THR A 225 0.02 5.18 -8.31
C THR A 225 1.39 4.92 -7.70
N LEU A 226 1.61 5.47 -6.51
CA LEU A 226 2.79 5.21 -5.70
C LEU A 226 2.46 4.15 -4.65
N GLY A 227 3.25 3.09 -4.57
CA GLY A 227 3.21 2.10 -3.49
C GLY A 227 4.24 2.43 -2.42
N ILE A 228 3.79 2.58 -1.17
CA ILE A 228 4.61 2.73 0.03
C ILE A 228 4.57 1.41 0.79
N ILE A 229 5.68 0.68 0.71
CA ILE A 229 5.93 -0.55 1.45
C ILE A 229 7.03 -0.28 2.48
N PHE A 230 6.86 -0.85 3.67
CA PHE A 230 7.66 -0.50 4.85
C PHE A 230 8.81 -1.47 5.16
N HIS A 231 8.77 -2.69 4.65
CA HIS A 231 9.89 -3.64 4.78
C HIS A 231 10.71 -3.65 3.50
N ASP A 232 12.02 -3.83 3.59
CA ASP A 232 12.85 -4.03 2.40
C ASP A 232 12.77 -5.49 1.90
N SER A 233 13.27 -5.78 0.69
CA SER A 233 13.30 -7.12 0.09
C SER A 233 14.72 -7.57 -0.27
N ARG A 234 14.90 -8.85 -0.63
CA ARG A 234 16.22 -9.43 -0.98
C ARG A 234 16.75 -8.94 -2.31
#